data_AF-A0A380G6U3-F1
#
_entry.id   AF-A0A380G6U3-F1
#
_cell.length_a   1.000
_cell.length_b   1.000
_cell.length_c   1.000
_cell.angle_alpha   90.00
_cell.angle_beta   90.00
_cell.angle_gamma   90.00
#
_symmetry.space_group_name_H-M   'P 1'
#
loop_
_entity.id
_entity.type
_entity.pdbx_description
1 polymer ?
#
loop_
_entity_poly.entity_id
_entity_poly.type
_entity_poly.pdbx_seq_one_letter_code
_entity_poly.pdbx_strand_id
1 'polypeptide(L)'
;MLRVRHPYEFVPEIRKKQQQTVANTKRLLITEAARVQTETQKIHYLETIGNDAEYEFVAKRDEKASKVCRHHDKKVYKVKNMVPGINAPPMHPHCRSTTIPHIGDWRDDFFKKRKGKYKLDAEDTKQLLAKKEMMDAINSGKTKVELNVEKQNRHQLVHKLYEDYKKKNLQKGKAIPSYTLLDNSELNSLMEQKADEGTLIADDFGNWKNKKSLILVRLSAKIILTVNL
;
A
#
# COMPACT_ATOMS: atom_id res chain seq x y z
N MET A 1 -4.52 26.79 6.23
CA MET A 1 -4.60 26.07 4.95
C MET A 1 -5.75 26.67 4.15
N LEU A 2 -5.46 27.42 3.07
CA LEU A 2 -6.50 27.99 2.21
C LEU A 2 -7.19 26.85 1.46
N ARG A 3 -8.46 26.56 1.77
CA ARG A 3 -9.26 25.57 1.04
C ARG A 3 -10.07 26.27 -0.05
N VAL A 4 -9.81 25.89 -1.30
CA VAL A 4 -10.61 26.32 -2.45
C VAL A 4 -11.85 25.41 -2.52
N ARG A 5 -13.05 26.00 -2.57
CA ARG A 5 -14.30 25.25 -2.83
C ARG A 5 -14.29 24.67 -4.24
N HIS A 6 -15.04 23.60 -4.47
CA HIS A 6 -15.02 22.95 -5.77
C HIS A 6 -15.61 23.89 -6.85
N PRO A 7 -14.91 24.15 -7.98
CA PRO A 7 -15.36 25.14 -8.98
C PRO A 7 -16.77 24.90 -9.54
N TYR A 8 -17.27 23.66 -9.49
CA TYR A 8 -18.58 23.33 -10.04
C TYR A 8 -19.74 23.91 -9.22
N GLU A 9 -19.53 24.20 -7.94
CA GLU A 9 -20.55 24.80 -7.08
C GLU A 9 -21.00 26.17 -7.61
N PHE A 10 -20.08 26.93 -8.23
CA PHE A 10 -20.35 28.28 -8.74
C PHE A 10 -20.89 28.32 -10.17
N VAL A 11 -20.96 27.17 -10.85
CA VAL A 11 -21.41 27.09 -12.25
C VAL A 11 -22.82 27.66 -12.44
N PRO A 12 -23.84 27.33 -11.62
CA PRO A 12 -25.19 27.84 -11.82
C PRO A 12 -25.27 29.37 -11.73
N GLU A 13 -24.53 29.97 -10.79
CA GLU A 13 -24.54 31.42 -10.56
C GLU A 13 -23.83 32.18 -11.68
N ILE A 14 -22.61 31.76 -12.03
CA ILE A 14 -21.79 32.42 -13.05
C ILE A 14 -22.44 32.27 -14.43
N ARG A 15 -23.04 31.11 -14.71
CA ARG A 15 -23.79 30.87 -15.96
C ARG A 15 -24.94 31.88 -16.12
N LYS A 16 -25.72 32.11 -15.06
CA LYS A 16 -26.83 33.06 -15.07
C LYS A 16 -26.33 34.49 -15.30
N LYS A 17 -25.26 34.89 -14.61
CA LYS A 17 -24.69 36.24 -14.74
C LYS A 17 -24.10 36.51 -16.12
N GLN A 18 -23.35 35.55 -16.68
CA GLN A 18 -22.66 35.74 -17.96
C GLN A 18 -23.50 35.32 -19.19
N GLN A 19 -24.69 34.74 -18.98
CA GLN A 19 -25.56 34.24 -20.05
C GLN A 19 -24.83 33.28 -21.02
N GLN A 20 -23.99 32.40 -20.47
CA GLN A 20 -23.18 31.44 -21.23
C GLN A 20 -23.69 30.00 -21.07
N THR A 21 -23.15 29.08 -21.88
CA THR A 21 -23.42 27.65 -21.72
C THR A 21 -22.73 27.08 -20.48
N VAL A 22 -23.27 25.97 -19.95
CA VAL A 22 -22.67 25.24 -18.82
C VAL A 22 -21.23 24.82 -19.13
N ALA A 23 -20.97 24.34 -20.35
CA ALA A 23 -19.66 23.89 -20.79
C ALA A 23 -18.62 25.03 -20.81
N ASN A 24 -18.99 26.19 -21.37
CA ASN A 24 -18.10 27.36 -21.40
C ASN A 24 -17.80 27.88 -19.99
N THR A 25 -18.85 27.98 -19.16
CA THR A 25 -18.71 28.42 -17.76
C THR A 25 -17.79 27.48 -16.97
N LYS A 26 -17.98 26.18 -17.12
CA LYS A 26 -17.13 25.16 -16.48
C LYS A 26 -15.67 25.26 -16.93
N ARG A 27 -15.43 25.39 -18.24
CA ARG A 27 -14.08 25.55 -18.79
C ARG A 27 -13.38 26.79 -18.22
N LEU A 28 -14.09 27.90 -18.11
CA LEU A 28 -13.59 29.14 -17.55
C LEU A 28 -13.25 28.98 -16.06
N LEU A 29 -14.19 28.46 -15.26
CA LEU A 29 -13.99 28.30 -13.82
C LEU A 29 -12.85 27.32 -13.47
N ILE A 30 -12.71 26.23 -14.21
CA ILE A 30 -11.59 25.28 -14.00
C ILE A 30 -10.25 25.96 -14.33
N THR A 31 -10.20 26.70 -15.43
CA THR A 31 -8.95 27.38 -15.84
C THR A 31 -8.57 28.46 -14.84
N GLU A 32 -9.55 29.21 -14.34
CA GLU A 32 -9.31 30.25 -13.34
C GLU A 32 -8.88 29.66 -11.99
N ALA A 33 -9.52 28.58 -11.55
CA ALA A 33 -9.09 27.87 -10.34
C ALA A 33 -7.66 27.35 -10.46
N ALA A 34 -7.28 26.80 -11.63
CA ALA A 34 -5.91 26.34 -11.88
C ALA A 34 -4.90 27.50 -11.91
N ARG A 35 -5.28 28.67 -12.45
CA ARG A 35 -4.45 29.90 -12.41
C ARG A 35 -4.16 30.31 -10.96
N VAL A 36 -5.21 30.42 -10.14
CA VAL A 36 -5.09 30.81 -8.72
C VAL A 36 -4.25 29.81 -7.92
N GLN A 37 -4.41 28.50 -8.18
CA GLN A 37 -3.59 27.46 -7.56
C GLN A 37 -2.11 27.62 -7.90
N THR A 38 -1.80 27.92 -9.16
CA THR A 38 -0.42 28.13 -9.62
C THR A 38 0.20 29.37 -9.00
N GLU A 39 -0.56 30.47 -8.87
CA GLU A 39 -0.10 31.68 -8.18
C GLU A 39 0.13 31.45 -6.69
N THR A 40 -0.77 30.71 -6.04
CA THR A 40 -0.60 30.29 -4.64
C THR A 40 0.67 29.45 -4.49
N GLN A 41 0.93 28.57 -5.44
CA GLN A 41 2.13 27.72 -5.44
C GLN A 41 3.41 28.51 -5.65
N LYS A 42 3.39 29.56 -6.50
CA LYS A 42 4.49 30.53 -6.63
C LYS A 42 4.81 31.20 -5.30
N ILE A 43 3.78 31.72 -4.60
CA ILE A 43 3.95 32.35 -3.28
C ILE A 43 4.58 31.35 -2.31
N HIS A 44 4.04 30.13 -2.26
CA HIS A 44 4.54 29.08 -1.39
C HIS A 44 6.02 28.74 -1.65
N TYR A 45 6.44 28.63 -2.92
CA TYR A 45 7.84 28.38 -3.25
C TYR A 45 8.76 29.53 -2.83
N LEU A 46 8.33 30.78 -3.00
CA LEU A 46 9.10 31.94 -2.55
C LEU A 46 9.25 31.97 -1.03
N GLU A 47 8.20 31.62 -0.27
CA GLU A 47 8.22 31.60 1.20
C GLU A 47 9.06 30.44 1.78
N THR A 48 9.01 29.26 1.16
CA THR A 48 9.63 28.04 1.74
C THR A 48 11.06 27.82 1.31
N ILE A 49 11.40 28.10 0.04
CA ILE A 49 12.72 27.81 -0.53
C ILE A 49 13.53 29.11 -0.65
N GLY A 50 12.85 30.24 -0.89
CA GLY A 50 13.46 31.55 -1.00
C GLY A 50 13.47 32.10 -2.43
N ASN A 51 14.12 33.25 -2.58
CA ASN A 51 14.07 34.05 -3.81
C ASN A 51 14.74 33.39 -5.02
N ASP A 52 15.74 32.53 -4.83
CA ASP A 52 16.45 31.85 -5.93
C ASP A 52 15.94 30.43 -6.15
N ALA A 53 14.72 30.15 -5.68
CA ALA A 53 14.06 28.88 -5.94
C ALA A 53 13.83 28.63 -7.43
N GLU A 54 14.03 27.39 -7.82
CA GLU A 54 13.73 26.87 -9.15
C GLU A 54 12.61 25.83 -9.04
N TYR A 55 11.85 25.69 -10.12
CA TYR A 55 10.79 24.69 -10.23
C TYR A 55 10.90 23.95 -11.55
N GLU A 56 10.49 22.69 -11.54
CA GLU A 56 10.37 21.86 -12.72
C GLU A 56 8.91 21.81 -13.17
N PHE A 57 8.69 22.00 -14.47
CA PHE A 57 7.37 21.81 -15.07
C PHE A 57 7.16 20.32 -15.37
N VAL A 58 6.10 19.74 -14.81
CA VAL A 58 5.76 18.32 -15.00
C VAL A 58 4.46 18.22 -15.79
N ALA A 59 4.59 17.77 -17.03
CA ALA A 59 3.44 17.53 -17.88
C ALA A 59 2.78 16.18 -17.51
N LYS A 60 1.45 16.15 -17.44
CA LYS A 60 0.73 14.88 -17.32
C LYS A 60 0.91 14.09 -18.63
N ARG A 61 1.69 13.00 -18.65
CA ARG A 61 1.99 12.20 -19.86
C ARG A 61 0.85 11.27 -20.30
N ASP A 62 -0.36 11.79 -20.47
CA ASP A 62 -1.50 11.05 -21.03
C ASP A 62 -1.59 11.27 -22.55
N GLU A 63 -2.36 10.44 -23.27
CA GLU A 63 -2.69 10.65 -24.70
C GLU A 63 -3.39 11.99 -24.94
N LYS A 64 -4.21 12.44 -23.97
CA LYS A 64 -4.94 13.71 -23.99
C LYS A 64 -4.10 14.92 -23.61
N ALA A 65 -2.83 14.72 -23.27
CA ALA A 65 -1.93 15.81 -22.91
C ALA A 65 -1.56 16.62 -24.15
N SER A 66 -1.74 17.95 -24.08
CA SER A 66 -1.45 18.83 -25.21
C SER A 66 0.03 18.77 -25.60
N LYS A 67 0.30 18.95 -26.90
CA LYS A 67 1.67 19.13 -27.43
C LYS A 67 2.39 20.29 -26.73
N VAL A 68 1.65 21.33 -26.35
CA VAL A 68 2.16 22.49 -25.62
C VAL A 68 2.76 22.07 -24.28
N CYS A 69 2.01 21.36 -23.43
CA CYS A 69 2.56 20.94 -22.13
C CYS A 69 3.75 20.00 -22.27
N ARG A 70 3.75 19.10 -23.26
CA ARG A 70 4.88 18.19 -23.51
C ARG A 70 6.16 18.95 -23.88
N HIS A 71 6.06 20.10 -24.53
CA HIS A 71 7.23 20.93 -24.85
C HIS A 71 7.91 21.53 -23.59
N HIS A 72 7.15 21.71 -22.51
CA HIS A 72 7.67 22.22 -21.24
C HIS A 72 8.04 21.11 -20.24
N ASP A 73 7.76 19.84 -20.56
CA ASP A 73 8.00 18.74 -19.64
C ASP A 73 9.48 18.66 -19.24
N LYS A 74 9.74 18.53 -17.94
CA LYS A 74 11.07 18.48 -17.30
C LYS A 74 11.94 19.73 -17.48
N LYS A 75 11.41 20.83 -18.00
CA LYS A 75 12.15 22.09 -18.06
C LYS A 75 12.12 22.76 -16.69
N VAL A 76 13.29 23.25 -16.27
CA VAL A 76 13.48 23.98 -15.02
C VAL A 76 13.40 25.48 -15.29
N TYR A 77 12.67 26.20 -14.44
CA TYR A 77 12.49 27.65 -14.51
C TYR A 77 12.66 28.27 -13.13
N LYS A 78 13.01 29.55 -13.09
CA LYS A 78 13.07 30.33 -11.83
C LYS A 78 11.68 30.69 -11.35
N VAL A 79 11.41 30.51 -10.06
CA VAL A 79 10.11 30.80 -9.43
C VAL A 79 9.74 32.29 -9.56
N LYS A 80 10.72 33.21 -9.48
CA LYS A 80 10.48 34.66 -9.71
C LYS A 80 9.75 34.92 -11.03
N ASN A 81 10.11 34.19 -12.08
CA ASN A 81 9.57 34.33 -13.43
C ASN A 81 8.34 33.46 -13.68
N MET A 82 7.79 32.77 -12.68
CA MET A 82 6.64 31.89 -12.82
C MET A 82 5.40 32.71 -13.21
N VAL A 83 4.89 32.46 -14.42
CA VAL A 83 3.71 33.10 -15.02
C VAL A 83 2.80 32.03 -15.63
N PRO A 84 1.57 31.87 -15.12
CA PRO A 84 0.58 30.94 -15.68
C PRO A 84 0.33 31.23 -17.18
N GLY A 85 0.37 30.19 -18.01
CA GLY A 85 0.11 30.29 -19.45
C GLY A 85 1.36 30.47 -20.33
N ILE A 86 2.52 30.80 -19.75
CA ILE A 86 3.78 30.98 -20.50
C ILE A 86 4.81 29.90 -20.11
N ASN A 87 5.08 29.78 -18.81
CA ASN A 87 6.06 28.82 -18.27
C ASN A 87 5.54 28.05 -17.06
N ALA A 88 4.29 28.26 -16.69
CA ALA A 88 3.60 27.57 -15.61
C ALA A 88 2.18 27.19 -16.05
N PRO A 89 1.60 26.11 -15.49
CA PRO A 89 0.20 25.77 -15.76
C PRO A 89 -0.74 26.89 -15.28
N PRO A 90 -1.97 27.01 -15.80
CA PRO A 90 -2.53 26.28 -16.93
C PRO A 90 -2.07 26.85 -18.29
N MET A 91 -1.50 26.00 -19.16
CA MET A 91 -1.05 26.39 -20.52
C MET A 91 -2.16 26.33 -21.58
N HIS A 92 -3.26 25.66 -21.26
CA HIS A 92 -4.40 25.47 -22.15
C HIS A 92 -5.65 25.20 -21.31
N PRO A 93 -6.86 25.31 -21.89
CA PRO A 93 -8.07 24.94 -21.18
C PRO A 93 -8.01 23.48 -20.68
N HIS A 94 -8.46 23.23 -19.46
CA HIS A 94 -8.37 21.93 -18.79
C HIS A 94 -6.94 21.38 -18.69
N CYS A 95 -5.95 22.26 -18.53
CA CYS A 95 -4.58 21.84 -18.22
C CYS A 95 -4.55 21.04 -16.91
N ARG A 96 -3.89 19.88 -16.95
CA ARG A 96 -3.71 18.97 -15.80
C ARG A 96 -2.23 18.80 -15.42
N SER A 97 -1.37 19.65 -15.99
CA SER A 97 0.06 19.68 -15.69
C SER A 97 0.29 20.38 -14.35
N THR A 98 1.41 20.07 -13.71
CA THR A 98 1.76 20.60 -12.39
C THR A 98 3.18 21.13 -12.38
N THR A 99 3.54 21.79 -11.28
CA THR A 99 4.93 22.18 -11.00
C THR A 99 5.40 21.50 -9.73
N ILE A 100 6.69 21.19 -9.68
CA ILE A 100 7.35 20.62 -8.51
C ILE A 100 8.56 21.49 -8.21
N PRO A 101 8.87 21.78 -6.93
CA PRO A 101 10.08 22.51 -6.62
C PRO A 101 11.31 21.70 -7.04
N HIS A 102 12.23 22.34 -7.75
CA HIS A 102 13.49 21.73 -8.13
C HIS A 102 14.49 22.00 -7.00
N ILE A 103 14.52 21.08 -6.04
CA ILE A 103 15.55 21.03 -5.02
C ILE A 103 16.57 19.99 -5.52
N GLY A 104 17.86 20.33 -5.50
CA GLY A 104 18.94 19.40 -5.88
C GLY A 104 18.99 18.15 -4.99
N ASP A 105 20.13 17.45 -4.98
CA ASP A 105 20.33 16.19 -4.24
C ASP A 105 20.39 16.33 -2.71
N TRP A 106 19.52 17.16 -2.13
CA TRP A 106 19.37 17.34 -0.68
C TRP A 106 19.11 16.02 0.03
N ARG A 107 18.36 15.11 -0.62
CA ARG A 107 18.01 13.80 -0.07
C ARG A 107 19.25 12.92 0.07
N ASP A 108 20.07 12.86 -0.97
CA ASP A 108 21.29 12.07 -0.96
C ASP A 108 22.31 12.65 0.03
N ASP A 109 22.44 13.97 0.08
CA ASP A 109 23.28 14.64 1.07
C ASP A 109 22.78 14.41 2.50
N PHE A 110 21.46 14.41 2.71
CA PHE A 110 20.83 14.12 3.99
C PHE A 110 21.17 12.70 4.47
N PHE A 111 21.11 11.70 3.58
CA PHE A 111 21.43 10.32 3.91
C PHE A 111 22.95 10.10 4.05
N LYS A 112 23.79 10.70 3.19
CA LYS A 112 25.26 10.66 3.32
C LYS A 112 25.71 11.19 4.68
N LYS A 113 25.19 12.35 5.11
CA LYS A 113 25.52 12.96 6.42
C LYS A 113 25.07 12.12 7.63
N ARG A 114 24.06 11.27 7.47
CA ARG A 114 23.52 10.42 8.56
C ARG A 114 23.98 8.97 8.52
N LYS A 115 24.62 8.54 7.43
CA LYS A 115 25.14 7.19 7.28
C LYS A 115 26.14 6.91 8.41
N GLY A 116 25.80 5.97 9.29
CA GLY A 116 26.61 5.60 10.45
C GLY A 116 26.34 6.38 11.74
N LYS A 117 25.47 7.41 11.74
CA LYS A 117 25.08 8.14 12.96
C LYS A 117 24.14 7.33 13.86
N TYR A 118 23.27 6.55 13.25
CA TYR A 118 22.36 5.63 13.95
C TYR A 118 22.86 4.20 13.73
N LYS A 119 23.97 3.85 14.39
CA LYS A 119 24.35 2.45 14.57
C LYS A 119 23.67 1.99 15.85
N LEU A 120 22.74 1.04 15.73
CA LEU A 120 22.30 0.25 16.87
C LEU A 120 23.42 -0.75 17.14
N ASP A 121 23.94 -0.78 18.36
CA ASP A 121 24.91 -1.80 18.74
C ASP A 121 24.21 -3.17 18.65
N ALA A 122 24.92 -4.15 18.08
CA ALA A 122 24.36 -5.46 17.77
C ALA A 122 23.91 -6.22 19.03
N GLU A 123 24.42 -5.84 20.20
CA GLU A 123 24.04 -6.38 21.50
C GLU A 123 22.68 -5.87 22.00
N ASP A 124 22.26 -4.66 21.63
CA ASP A 124 21.04 -4.04 22.17
C ASP A 124 19.75 -4.47 21.48
N THR A 125 19.86 -5.12 20.33
CA THR A 125 18.71 -5.45 19.48
C THR A 125 18.41 -6.94 19.54
N LYS A 126 17.50 -7.33 20.45
CA LYS A 126 16.97 -8.70 20.58
C LYS A 126 16.56 -9.34 19.24
N GLN A 127 16.10 -8.53 18.28
CA GLN A 127 15.72 -8.98 16.93
C GLN A 127 16.91 -9.41 16.07
N LEU A 128 18.06 -8.72 16.17
CA LEU A 128 19.28 -9.06 15.42
C LEU A 128 19.96 -10.30 16.01
N LEU A 129 19.97 -10.43 17.33
CA LEU A 129 20.46 -11.62 18.03
C LEU A 129 19.61 -12.85 17.67
N ALA A 130 18.29 -12.75 17.81
CA ALA A 130 17.36 -13.84 17.46
C ALA A 130 17.47 -14.24 15.98
N LYS A 131 17.69 -13.27 15.08
CA LYS A 131 17.91 -13.56 13.65
C LYS A 131 19.20 -14.33 13.41
N LYS A 132 20.30 -13.98 14.11
CA LYS A 132 21.58 -14.71 14.01
C LYS A 132 21.43 -16.14 14.54
N GLU A 133 20.89 -16.29 15.75
CA GLU A 133 20.66 -17.61 16.37
C GLU A 133 19.79 -18.52 15.48
N MET A 134 18.74 -17.96 14.87
CA MET A 134 17.86 -18.69 13.97
C MET A 134 18.56 -19.09 12.66
N MET A 135 19.41 -18.22 12.10
CA MET A 135 20.22 -18.54 10.92
C MET A 135 21.28 -19.61 11.23
N ASP A 136 21.92 -19.54 12.39
CA ASP A 136 22.90 -20.54 12.84
C ASP A 136 22.24 -21.89 13.10
N ALA A 137 21.01 -21.92 13.62
CA ALA A 137 20.22 -23.14 13.80
C ALA A 137 19.82 -23.81 12.47
N ILE A 138 19.57 -23.02 11.43
CA ILE A 138 19.31 -23.52 10.07
C ILE A 138 20.61 -24.07 9.45
N ASN A 139 21.70 -23.30 9.51
CA ASN A 139 22.97 -23.67 8.91
C ASN A 139 23.62 -24.89 9.59
N SER A 140 23.46 -25.04 10.91
CA SER A 140 23.90 -26.20 11.67
C SER A 140 22.99 -27.44 11.52
N GLY A 141 21.90 -27.33 10.75
CA GLY A 141 20.98 -28.43 10.47
C GLY A 141 20.11 -28.86 11.66
N LYS A 142 20.19 -28.16 12.81
CA LYS A 142 19.32 -28.39 13.98
C LYS A 142 17.85 -28.12 13.67
N THR A 143 17.57 -27.19 12.76
CA THR A 143 16.23 -26.86 12.30
C THR A 143 16.10 -27.14 10.81
N LYS A 144 15.34 -28.18 10.44
CA LYS A 144 14.98 -28.43 9.04
C LYS A 144 13.83 -27.52 8.64
N VAL A 145 14.00 -26.78 7.54
CA VAL A 145 12.96 -25.88 6.97
C VAL A 145 11.86 -26.68 6.26
N GLU A 146 12.14 -27.92 5.88
CA GLU A 146 11.18 -28.81 5.23
C GLU A 146 10.10 -29.29 6.20
N LEU A 147 8.84 -29.13 5.79
CA LEU A 147 7.69 -29.66 6.51
C LEU A 147 7.72 -31.19 6.51
N ASN A 148 7.80 -31.80 7.69
CA ASN A 148 7.72 -33.26 7.81
C ASN A 148 6.29 -33.73 7.47
N VAL A 149 6.13 -34.24 6.25
CA VAL A 149 4.87 -34.70 5.66
C VAL A 149 4.23 -35.82 6.48
N GLU A 150 5.02 -36.75 7.02
CA GLU A 150 4.49 -37.84 7.86
C GLU A 150 3.86 -37.32 9.15
N LYS A 151 4.41 -36.24 9.74
CA LYS A 151 3.83 -35.61 10.93
C LYS A 151 2.48 -34.97 10.63
N GLN A 152 2.31 -34.42 9.42
CA GLN A 152 1.01 -33.90 8.97
C GLN A 152 0.03 -35.04 8.75
N ASN A 153 0.44 -36.12 8.07
CA ASN A 153 -0.42 -37.26 7.76
C ASN A 153 -0.93 -38.01 9.00
N ARG A 154 -0.20 -37.99 10.12
CA ARG A 154 -0.68 -38.52 11.43
C ARG A 154 -1.88 -37.77 12.03
N HIS A 155 -2.24 -36.61 11.48
CA HIS A 155 -3.36 -35.80 11.91
C HIS A 155 -4.47 -35.70 10.84
N GLN A 156 -4.37 -36.46 9.74
CA GLN A 156 -5.38 -36.52 8.68
C GLN A 156 -6.26 -37.76 8.86
N LEU A 157 -7.57 -37.56 9.06
CA LEU A 157 -8.56 -38.61 9.32
C LEU A 157 -8.58 -39.76 8.30
N VAL A 158 -8.29 -39.45 7.03
CA VAL A 158 -8.37 -40.42 5.92
C VAL A 158 -7.10 -41.28 5.80
N HIS A 159 -5.99 -40.88 6.43
CA HIS A 159 -4.71 -41.55 6.23
C HIS A 159 -4.51 -42.67 7.25
N LYS A 160 -4.02 -43.84 6.79
CA LYS A 160 -3.67 -45.00 7.63
C LYS A 160 -2.79 -44.66 8.86
N LEU A 161 -1.94 -43.64 8.75
CA LEU A 161 -1.03 -43.17 9.80
C LEU A 161 -1.77 -42.52 10.98
N TYR A 162 -2.97 -41.99 10.77
CA TYR A 162 -3.81 -41.45 11.84
C TYR A 162 -4.37 -42.56 12.72
N GLU A 163 -4.88 -43.64 12.13
CA GLU A 163 -5.40 -44.79 12.86
C GLU A 163 -4.31 -45.47 13.70
N ASP A 164 -3.12 -45.65 13.11
CA ASP A 164 -1.97 -46.22 13.82
C ASP A 164 -1.51 -45.31 14.97
N TYR A 165 -1.55 -43.99 14.77
CA TYR A 165 -1.21 -43.00 15.79
C TYR A 165 -2.24 -42.95 16.94
N LYS A 166 -3.53 -43.02 16.62
CA LYS A 166 -4.64 -43.10 17.58
C LYS A 166 -4.52 -44.34 18.46
N LYS A 167 -4.29 -45.52 17.87
CA LYS A 167 -4.09 -46.78 18.62
C LYS A 167 -2.87 -46.69 19.55
N LYS A 168 -1.76 -46.12 19.05
CA LYS A 168 -0.53 -45.94 19.83
C LYS A 168 -0.67 -44.95 20.99
N ASN A 169 -1.44 -43.88 20.83
CA ASN A 169 -1.71 -42.93 21.91
C ASN A 169 -2.69 -43.49 22.94
N LEU A 170 -3.71 -44.25 22.50
CA LEU A 170 -4.66 -44.95 23.38
C LEU A 170 -3.92 -45.96 24.29
N GLN A 171 -3.00 -46.75 23.72
CA GLN A 171 -2.15 -47.68 24.50
C GLN A 171 -1.24 -46.98 25.51
N LYS A 172 -0.89 -45.72 25.29
CA LYS A 172 0.01 -44.94 26.15
C LYS A 172 -0.73 -44.00 27.11
N GLY A 173 -2.07 -44.01 27.13
CA GLY A 173 -2.89 -43.09 27.93
C GLY A 173 -2.69 -41.62 27.56
N LYS A 174 -2.28 -41.32 26.32
CA LYS A 174 -2.01 -39.95 25.85
C LYS A 174 -3.19 -39.39 25.06
N ALA A 175 -3.29 -38.06 25.04
CA ALA A 175 -4.32 -37.35 24.27
C ALA A 175 -4.34 -37.81 22.80
N ILE A 176 -5.54 -38.11 22.31
CA ILE A 176 -5.80 -38.52 20.94
C ILE A 176 -6.15 -37.25 20.15
N PRO A 177 -5.70 -37.12 18.88
CA PRO A 177 -6.17 -36.03 18.03
C PRO A 177 -7.70 -36.05 17.93
N SER A 178 -8.34 -34.97 18.40
CA SER A 178 -9.78 -34.74 18.29
C SER A 178 -10.07 -33.87 17.08
N TYR A 179 -11.12 -34.19 16.35
CA TYR A 179 -11.66 -33.34 15.29
C TYR A 179 -13.05 -32.85 15.67
N THR A 180 -13.38 -31.66 15.24
CA THR A 180 -14.72 -31.08 15.34
C THR A 180 -15.16 -30.70 13.94
N LEU A 181 -16.35 -31.12 13.55
CA LEU A 181 -17.00 -30.64 12.33
C LEU A 181 -17.66 -29.30 12.68
N LEU A 182 -17.29 -28.24 11.97
CA LEU A 182 -17.94 -26.94 12.07
C LEU A 182 -18.52 -26.58 10.72
N ASP A 183 -19.70 -25.97 10.74
CA ASP A 183 -20.31 -25.39 9.54
C ASP A 183 -19.54 -24.13 9.11
N ASN A 184 -19.60 -23.83 7.81
CA ASN A 184 -18.81 -22.73 7.23
C ASN A 184 -19.19 -21.35 7.81
N SER A 185 -20.45 -21.15 8.20
CA SER A 185 -20.94 -19.92 8.85
C SER A 185 -20.33 -19.71 10.23
N GLU A 186 -20.25 -20.77 11.03
CA GLU A 186 -19.66 -20.75 12.37
C GLU A 186 -18.14 -20.56 12.30
N LEU A 187 -17.49 -21.20 11.33
CA LEU A 187 -16.05 -21.07 11.09
C LEU A 187 -15.66 -19.62 10.70
N ASN A 188 -16.42 -18.98 9.80
CA ASN A 188 -16.19 -17.58 9.44
C ASN A 188 -16.41 -16.64 10.64
N SER A 189 -17.42 -16.90 11.46
CA SER A 189 -17.67 -16.12 12.69
C SER A 189 -16.51 -16.23 13.69
N LEU A 190 -15.92 -17.42 13.84
CA LEU A 190 -14.74 -17.64 14.69
C LEU A 190 -13.48 -16.96 14.13
N MET A 191 -13.33 -16.95 12.80
CA MET A 191 -12.21 -16.29 12.12
C MET A 191 -12.27 -14.77 12.32
N GLU A 192 -13.42 -14.14 12.19
CA GLU A 192 -13.59 -12.70 12.47
C GLU A 192 -13.29 -12.34 13.93
N GLN A 193 -13.59 -13.24 14.88
CA GLN A 193 -13.34 -13.00 16.30
C GLN A 193 -11.87 -13.21 16.73
N LYS A 194 -11.09 -14.00 15.98
CA LYS A 194 -9.76 -14.48 16.43
C LYS A 194 -8.62 -14.21 15.45
N ALA A 195 -8.90 -13.91 14.19
CA ALA A 195 -7.91 -13.63 13.16
C ALA A 195 -8.19 -12.25 12.56
N ASP A 196 -7.13 -11.45 12.41
CA ASP A 196 -7.28 -10.05 12.02
C ASP A 196 -7.77 -9.88 10.55
N GLU A 197 -7.60 -10.88 9.66
CA GLU A 197 -8.15 -10.87 8.28
C GLU A 197 -8.41 -12.27 7.68
N GLY A 198 -9.57 -12.45 7.00
CA GLY A 198 -9.82 -13.50 6.00
C GLY A 198 -11.22 -14.14 6.03
N THR A 199 -11.95 -14.11 4.89
CA THR A 199 -13.20 -14.86 4.67
C THR A 199 -12.97 -16.12 3.84
N LEU A 200 -13.51 -17.26 4.29
CA LEU A 200 -13.42 -18.53 3.58
C LEU A 200 -14.67 -18.74 2.71
N ILE A 201 -14.46 -18.83 1.39
CA ILE A 201 -15.52 -19.09 0.40
C ILE A 201 -15.25 -20.45 -0.22
N ALA A 202 -16.20 -21.37 -0.06
CA ALA A 202 -16.26 -22.66 -0.76
C ALA A 202 -17.17 -22.56 -1.99
N ASP A 203 -16.80 -23.25 -3.06
CA ASP A 203 -17.61 -23.42 -4.27
C ASP A 203 -18.65 -24.54 -4.06
N ASP A 204 -19.66 -24.63 -4.95
CA ASP A 204 -20.77 -25.60 -4.85
C ASP A 204 -20.30 -27.08 -4.86
N PHE A 205 -19.06 -27.32 -5.28
CA PHE A 205 -18.39 -28.63 -5.28
C PHE A 205 -17.49 -28.87 -4.04
N GLY A 206 -17.59 -28.03 -3.00
CA GLY A 206 -16.79 -28.16 -1.76
C GLY A 206 -15.35 -27.64 -1.86
N ASN A 207 -14.96 -27.05 -2.99
CA ASN A 207 -13.61 -26.55 -3.21
C ASN A 207 -13.43 -25.11 -2.70
N TRP A 208 -12.47 -24.91 -1.80
CA TRP A 208 -12.15 -23.58 -1.27
C TRP A 208 -11.39 -22.72 -2.28
N LYS A 209 -11.89 -21.51 -2.58
CA LYS A 209 -11.26 -20.57 -3.52
C LYS A 209 -9.99 -19.90 -2.97
N ASN A 210 -9.81 -19.89 -1.64
CA ASN A 210 -8.63 -19.33 -0.97
C ASN A 210 -7.85 -20.41 -0.20
N LYS A 211 -6.88 -21.06 -0.85
CA LYS A 211 -5.92 -21.96 -0.18
C LYS A 211 -4.75 -21.17 0.43
N LYS A 212 -4.98 -20.42 1.50
CA LYS A 212 -3.89 -19.93 2.38
C LYS A 212 -3.89 -20.73 3.67
N SER A 213 -2.74 -21.35 3.99
CA SER A 213 -2.54 -22.05 5.27
C SER A 213 -2.55 -21.04 6.42
N LEU A 214 -3.63 -20.99 7.19
CA LEU A 214 -3.76 -20.15 8.37
C LEU A 214 -3.11 -20.84 9.58
N ILE A 215 -2.05 -20.23 10.12
CA ILE A 215 -1.44 -20.67 11.38
C ILE A 215 -1.98 -19.75 12.47
N LEU A 216 -2.97 -20.21 13.23
CA LEU A 216 -3.45 -19.51 14.43
C LEU A 216 -2.42 -19.70 15.56
N VAL A 217 -1.60 -18.67 15.81
CA VAL A 217 -0.48 -18.72 16.77
C VAL A 217 -0.93 -18.48 18.23
N ARG A 218 -2.20 -18.14 18.48
CA ARG A 218 -2.62 -17.60 19.80
C ARG A 218 -3.36 -18.55 20.74
N LEU A 219 -3.71 -19.76 20.31
CA LEU A 219 -4.21 -20.82 21.18
C LEU A 219 -3.24 -21.98 21.11
N SER A 220 -2.99 -22.62 22.25
CA SER A 220 -2.15 -23.82 22.43
C SER A 220 -2.62 -25.06 21.64
N ALA A 221 -3.47 -24.88 20.62
CA ALA A 221 -3.98 -25.87 19.70
C ALA A 221 -3.61 -25.49 18.25
N LYS A 222 -2.81 -26.33 17.61
CA LYS A 222 -2.49 -26.20 16.18
C LYS A 222 -3.65 -26.77 15.36
N ILE A 223 -4.51 -25.90 14.84
CA ILE A 223 -5.61 -26.30 13.95
C ILE A 223 -5.01 -26.60 12.57
N ILE A 224 -5.00 -27.87 12.18
CA ILE A 224 -4.63 -28.31 10.83
C ILE A 224 -5.93 -28.50 10.05
N LEU A 225 -6.28 -27.54 9.20
CA LEU A 225 -7.41 -27.67 8.27
C LEU A 225 -7.04 -28.72 7.22
N THR A 226 -7.63 -29.91 7.33
CA THR A 226 -7.50 -30.98 6.34
C THR A 226 -8.77 -30.97 5.50
N VAL A 227 -8.66 -30.62 4.23
CA VAL A 227 -9.79 -30.65 3.27
C VAL A 227 -9.90 -32.08 2.75
N ASN A 228 -11.00 -32.77 3.06
CA ASN A 228 -11.36 -34.01 2.39
C ASN A 228 -12.04 -33.66 1.06
N LEU A 229 -11.59 -34.30 -0.02
CA LEU A 229 -12.25 -34.31 -1.33
C LEU A 229 -13.51 -35.17 -1.28
#